data_AF-A0A9E5X2Q2-F1
#
_entry.id   AF-A0A9E5X2Q2-F1
#
_cell.length_a   1.000
_cell.length_b   1.000
_cell.length_c   1.000
_cell.angle_alpha   90.00
_cell.angle_beta   90.00
_cell.angle_gamma   90.00
#
_symmetry.space_group_name_H-M   'P 1'
#
loop_
_entity.id
_entity.type
_entity.pdbx_description
1 polymer ?
#
loop_
_entity_poly.entity_id
_entity_poly.type
_entity_poly.pdbx_seq_one_letter_code
_entity_poly.pdbx_strand_id
1 'polypeptide(L)'
;MTSVSDLRQRIHEKSHKYPVFDSVRREGRDHNKFYGATDTLVAVSDALAQFDGMKRKPTLLECYGFLQVLYVAQDAVKILSESVGLGDWKYGRPTSCLARIRDLRNRVCGHPAHSSKTSKEYEISSSFIDRESISAYGFSAVIYYEKRWEEVEINFQKLSSQNEKGLYDQMIQIEGQMDSMHAQFLTEMRGNEKVSKFLDGYSYALSKLSFDPVNDCEGVRPKMSAPRLKSYMGDLIDVFCRIQTRKDLIDRAKEIIAGVDWYMRLLEKYESRPGTLYKLNLVYDGLAKGIDSLVDEVRSLRGDRN
;
A
#
# COMPACT_ATOMS: atom_id res chain seq x y z
N MET A 1 -2.40 -2.06 -27.07
CA MET A 1 -3.29 -2.02 -25.89
C MET A 1 -2.54 -2.70 -24.76
N THR A 2 -2.47 -2.07 -23.60
CA THR A 2 -1.86 -2.63 -22.40
C THR A 2 -2.67 -3.82 -21.92
N SER A 3 -2.04 -4.97 -21.60
CA SER A 3 -2.80 -6.12 -21.13
C SER A 3 -3.34 -5.88 -19.72
N VAL A 4 -4.43 -6.57 -19.36
CA VAL A 4 -5.00 -6.52 -18.00
C VAL A 4 -3.99 -7.05 -16.97
N SER A 5 -3.17 -8.03 -17.35
CA SER A 5 -2.08 -8.53 -16.51
C SER A 5 -1.04 -7.44 -16.22
N ASP A 6 -0.60 -6.70 -17.24
CA ASP A 6 0.34 -5.59 -17.06
C ASP A 6 -0.22 -4.51 -16.14
N LEU A 7 -1.52 -4.23 -16.25
CA LEU A 7 -2.19 -3.25 -15.39
C LEU A 7 -2.22 -3.69 -13.92
N ARG A 8 -2.55 -4.96 -13.65
CA ARG A 8 -2.49 -5.53 -12.29
C ARG A 8 -1.08 -5.44 -11.71
N GLN A 9 -0.07 -5.78 -12.50
CA GLN A 9 1.32 -5.71 -12.11
C GLN A 9 1.75 -4.27 -11.79
N ARG A 10 1.38 -3.29 -12.62
CA ARG A 10 1.70 -1.87 -12.34
C ARG A 10 1.04 -1.36 -11.07
N ILE A 11 -0.22 -1.72 -10.81
CA ILE A 11 -0.90 -1.37 -9.55
C ILE A 11 -0.13 -1.95 -8.35
N HIS A 12 0.25 -3.23 -8.42
CA HIS A 12 1.03 -3.89 -7.36
C HIS A 12 2.42 -3.27 -7.18
N GLU A 13 3.13 -2.92 -8.26
CA GLU A 13 4.42 -2.25 -8.16
C GLU A 13 4.29 -0.85 -7.56
N LYS A 14 3.27 -0.09 -7.94
CA LYS A 14 3.02 1.25 -7.41
C LYS A 14 2.69 1.22 -5.91
N SER A 15 2.00 0.19 -5.43
CA SER A 15 1.71 0.04 -3.99
C SER A 15 2.97 -0.16 -3.14
N HIS A 16 4.06 -0.67 -3.73
CA HIS A 16 5.35 -0.86 -3.06
C HIS A 16 6.34 0.29 -3.32
N LYS A 17 6.31 0.88 -4.52
CA LYS A 17 7.25 1.92 -4.95
C LYS A 17 6.86 3.31 -4.46
N TYR A 18 5.57 3.64 -4.41
CA TYR A 18 5.16 4.99 -4.05
C TYR A 18 5.20 5.16 -2.53
N PRO A 19 5.97 6.13 -2.00
CA PRO A 19 6.02 6.40 -0.56
C PRO A 19 4.66 6.73 0.05
N VAL A 20 3.72 7.18 -0.80
CA VAL A 20 2.37 7.51 -0.39
C VAL A 20 1.59 6.29 0.14
N PHE A 21 1.98 5.08 -0.24
CA PHE A 21 1.32 3.83 0.12
C PHE A 21 2.06 3.00 1.16
N ASP A 22 3.23 3.45 1.62
CA ASP A 22 4.06 2.72 2.58
C ASP A 22 3.24 2.20 3.78
N SER A 23 3.58 0.99 4.18
CA SER A 23 2.93 0.16 5.19
C SER A 23 2.55 0.88 6.49
N VAL A 24 3.33 1.88 6.86
CA VAL A 24 3.17 2.64 8.10
C VAL A 24 2.04 3.67 8.03
N ARG A 25 1.54 4.05 6.84
CA ARG A 25 0.53 5.12 6.68
C ARG A 25 -0.91 4.65 6.87
N ARG A 26 -1.19 3.35 6.76
CA ARG A 26 -2.54 2.79 6.89
C ARG A 26 -2.65 2.08 8.24
N GLU A 27 -3.68 2.42 9.03
CA GLU A 27 -3.97 1.68 10.27
C GLU A 27 -4.17 0.19 9.93
N GLY A 28 -3.64 -0.71 10.77
CA GLY A 28 -3.33 -2.09 10.39
C GLY A 28 -4.42 -2.87 9.64
N ARG A 29 -5.71 -2.62 9.92
CA ARG A 29 -6.81 -3.27 9.18
C ARG A 29 -6.95 -2.80 7.74
N ASP A 30 -6.76 -1.51 7.45
CA ASP A 30 -6.87 -0.97 6.09
C ASP A 30 -5.57 -1.12 5.30
N HIS A 31 -4.45 -1.26 6.00
CA HIS A 31 -3.17 -1.69 5.42
C HIS A 31 -3.26 -3.10 4.84
N ASN A 32 -3.64 -4.08 5.67
CA ASN A 32 -3.69 -5.49 5.26
C ASN A 32 -4.70 -5.72 4.13
N LYS A 33 -5.84 -5.01 4.14
CA LYS A 33 -6.82 -5.07 3.05
C LYS A 33 -6.24 -4.56 1.73
N PHE A 34 -5.53 -3.42 1.76
CA PHE A 34 -4.97 -2.81 0.55
C PHE A 34 -3.91 -3.70 -0.09
N TYR A 35 -2.91 -4.14 0.68
CA TYR A 35 -1.85 -5.00 0.17
C TYR A 35 -2.37 -6.39 -0.20
N GLY A 36 -3.25 -6.97 0.63
CA GLY A 36 -3.93 -8.21 0.29
C GLY A 36 -4.71 -8.12 -1.02
N ALA A 37 -5.34 -6.97 -1.31
CA ALA A 37 -6.01 -6.75 -2.59
C ALA A 37 -5.03 -6.59 -3.76
N THR A 38 -3.89 -5.89 -3.59
CA THR A 38 -2.87 -5.82 -4.66
C THR A 38 -2.25 -7.18 -4.95
N ASP A 39 -1.99 -7.99 -3.92
CA ASP A 39 -1.41 -9.33 -4.07
C ASP A 39 -2.42 -10.27 -4.74
N THR A 40 -3.70 -10.14 -4.36
CA THR A 40 -4.81 -10.88 -4.99
C THR A 40 -4.87 -10.58 -6.49
N LEU A 41 -4.68 -9.34 -6.92
CA LEU A 41 -4.68 -9.01 -8.36
C LEU A 41 -3.60 -9.77 -9.13
N VAL A 42 -2.39 -9.86 -8.59
CA VAL A 42 -1.28 -10.60 -9.24
C VAL A 42 -1.57 -12.11 -9.22
N ALA A 43 -1.96 -12.66 -8.06
CA ALA A 43 -2.27 -14.08 -7.92
C ALA A 43 -3.43 -14.55 -8.82
N VAL A 44 -4.43 -13.68 -9.06
CA VAL A 44 -5.52 -13.94 -10.00
C VAL A 44 -5.00 -14.09 -11.43
N SER A 45 -4.06 -13.26 -11.88
CA SER A 45 -3.47 -13.41 -13.23
C SER A 45 -2.82 -14.77 -13.40
N ASP A 46 -2.04 -15.21 -12.42
CA ASP A 46 -1.36 -16.52 -12.46
C ASP A 46 -2.37 -17.66 -12.45
N ALA A 47 -3.42 -17.57 -11.64
CA ALA A 47 -4.47 -18.57 -11.57
C ALA A 47 -5.24 -18.67 -12.89
N LEU A 48 -5.65 -17.55 -13.49
CA LEU A 48 -6.37 -17.56 -14.76
C LEU A 48 -5.50 -18.09 -15.92
N ALA A 49 -4.21 -17.76 -15.95
CA ALA A 49 -3.28 -18.30 -16.94
C ALA A 49 -3.15 -19.83 -16.87
N GLN A 50 -3.26 -20.44 -15.68
CA GLN A 50 -3.27 -21.90 -15.54
C GLN A 50 -4.51 -22.54 -16.16
N PHE A 51 -5.68 -21.89 -16.08
CA PHE A 51 -6.91 -22.37 -16.72
C PHE A 51 -6.87 -22.20 -18.25
N ASP A 52 -6.35 -21.08 -18.75
CA ASP A 52 -6.21 -20.85 -20.21
C ASP A 52 -5.22 -21.83 -20.86
N GLY A 53 -4.17 -22.24 -20.13
CA GLY A 53 -3.18 -23.22 -20.58
C GLY A 53 -3.55 -24.69 -20.30
N MET A 54 -4.72 -24.96 -19.70
CA MET A 54 -5.07 -26.29 -19.23
C MET A 54 -5.34 -27.25 -20.40
N LYS A 55 -4.61 -28.37 -20.44
CA LYS A 55 -4.81 -29.43 -21.45
C LYS A 55 -5.56 -30.65 -20.92
N ARG A 56 -5.70 -30.76 -19.60
CA ARG A 56 -6.39 -31.87 -18.93
C ARG A 56 -7.79 -31.47 -18.51
N LYS A 57 -8.62 -32.47 -18.21
CA LYS A 57 -9.89 -32.26 -17.53
C LYS A 57 -9.62 -31.72 -16.11
N PRO A 58 -10.17 -30.55 -15.72
CA PRO A 58 -10.06 -30.07 -14.35
C PRO A 58 -10.85 -30.99 -13.42
N THR A 59 -10.43 -31.02 -12.16
CA THR A 59 -11.20 -31.63 -11.08
C THR A 59 -12.38 -30.74 -10.71
N LEU A 60 -13.37 -31.32 -10.03
CA LEU A 60 -14.52 -30.56 -9.53
C LEU A 60 -14.10 -29.38 -8.62
N LEU A 61 -13.07 -29.59 -7.80
CA LEU A 61 -12.54 -28.54 -6.92
C LEU A 61 -11.92 -27.38 -7.71
N GLU A 62 -11.26 -27.67 -8.83
CA GLU A 62 -10.70 -26.64 -9.71
C GLU A 62 -11.80 -25.84 -10.43
N CYS A 63 -12.92 -26.48 -10.79
CA CYS A 63 -14.08 -25.76 -11.34
C CYS A 63 -14.65 -24.74 -10.32
N TYR A 64 -14.75 -25.13 -9.05
CA TYR A 64 -15.13 -24.19 -7.97
C TYR A 64 -14.06 -23.11 -7.76
N GLY A 65 -12.79 -23.50 -7.79
CA GLY A 65 -11.64 -22.60 -7.69
C GLY A 65 -11.66 -21.52 -8.76
N PHE A 66 -11.95 -21.88 -10.02
CA PHE A 66 -12.07 -20.94 -11.12
C PHE A 66 -13.12 -19.84 -10.84
N LEU A 67 -14.33 -20.21 -10.45
CA LEU A 67 -15.38 -19.24 -10.11
C LEU A 67 -15.00 -18.38 -8.91
N GLN A 68 -14.31 -18.97 -7.93
CA GLN A 68 -13.80 -18.24 -6.77
C GLN A 68 -12.73 -17.21 -7.17
N VAL A 69 -11.82 -17.55 -8.08
CA VAL A 69 -10.77 -16.64 -8.60
C VAL A 69 -11.40 -15.39 -9.22
N LEU A 70 -12.41 -15.56 -10.08
CA LEU A 70 -13.11 -14.42 -10.69
C LEU A 70 -13.77 -13.52 -9.63
N TYR A 71 -14.40 -14.14 -8.63
CA TYR A 71 -15.07 -13.44 -7.55
C TYR A 71 -14.09 -12.62 -6.69
N VAL A 72 -12.96 -13.21 -6.27
CA VAL A 72 -11.96 -12.49 -5.45
C VAL A 72 -11.25 -11.39 -6.23
N ALA A 73 -11.10 -11.54 -7.55
CA ALA A 73 -10.59 -10.46 -8.40
C ALA A 73 -11.48 -9.22 -8.35
N GLN A 74 -12.81 -9.41 -8.36
CA GLN A 74 -13.76 -8.31 -8.23
C GLN A 74 -13.71 -7.67 -6.83
N ASP A 75 -13.63 -8.48 -5.78
CA ASP A 75 -13.51 -7.97 -4.41
C ASP A 75 -12.20 -7.18 -4.21
N ALA A 76 -11.09 -7.62 -4.82
CA ALA A 76 -9.83 -6.89 -4.79
C ALA A 76 -9.94 -5.51 -5.45
N VAL A 77 -10.53 -5.42 -6.66
CA VAL A 77 -10.76 -4.13 -7.33
C VAL A 77 -11.67 -3.21 -6.50
N LYS A 78 -12.70 -3.77 -5.86
CA LYS A 78 -13.56 -3.01 -4.95
C LYS A 78 -12.76 -2.43 -3.77
N ILE A 79 -12.01 -3.27 -3.06
CA ILE A 79 -11.20 -2.86 -1.91
C ILE A 79 -10.19 -1.79 -2.31
N LEU A 80 -9.55 -1.94 -3.47
CA LEU A 80 -8.60 -0.95 -3.98
C LEU A 80 -9.27 0.38 -4.32
N SER A 81 -10.45 0.35 -4.94
CA SER A 81 -11.22 1.56 -5.24
C SER A 81 -11.55 2.37 -3.99
N GLU A 82 -12.05 1.70 -2.95
CA GLU A 82 -12.31 2.32 -1.65
C GLU A 82 -11.01 2.85 -1.03
N SER A 83 -9.95 2.05 -1.09
CA SER A 83 -8.63 2.34 -0.51
C SER A 83 -7.92 3.55 -1.11
N VAL A 84 -8.17 3.87 -2.38
CA VAL A 84 -7.56 5.04 -3.05
C VAL A 84 -8.51 6.24 -3.09
N GLY A 85 -9.67 6.15 -2.42
CA GLY A 85 -10.62 7.25 -2.29
C GLY A 85 -11.56 7.44 -3.48
N LEU A 86 -11.71 6.44 -4.36
CA LEU A 86 -12.69 6.48 -5.46
C LEU A 86 -14.12 6.13 -5.02
N GLY A 87 -14.31 5.78 -3.75
CA GLY A 87 -15.61 5.45 -3.15
C GLY A 87 -16.01 3.98 -3.32
N ASP A 88 -17.26 3.67 -2.96
CA ASP A 88 -17.85 2.33 -3.07
C ASP A 88 -18.10 2.01 -4.55
N TRP A 89 -17.10 1.41 -5.20
CA TRP A 89 -17.26 0.90 -6.55
C TRP A 89 -18.28 -0.24 -6.55
N LYS A 90 -19.27 -0.11 -7.44
CA LYS A 90 -20.33 -1.10 -7.60
C LYS A 90 -20.03 -1.93 -8.83
N TYR A 91 -20.33 -3.22 -8.76
CA TYR A 91 -20.21 -4.19 -9.86
C TYR A 91 -21.16 -3.91 -11.04
N GLY A 92 -21.76 -2.72 -11.14
CA GLY A 92 -22.76 -2.32 -12.13
C GLY A 92 -24.19 -2.63 -11.71
N ARG A 93 -25.11 -2.51 -12.68
CA ARG A 93 -26.51 -2.97 -12.53
C ARG A 93 -26.55 -4.50 -12.42
N PRO A 94 -27.62 -5.12 -11.89
CA PRO A 94 -27.74 -6.58 -11.82
C PRO A 94 -27.53 -7.31 -13.16
N THR A 95 -27.73 -6.62 -14.28
CA THR A 95 -27.52 -7.13 -15.64
C THR A 95 -26.07 -7.03 -16.15
N SER A 96 -25.15 -6.47 -15.36
CA SER A 96 -23.74 -6.38 -15.75
C SER A 96 -23.10 -7.77 -15.82
N CYS A 97 -22.05 -7.91 -16.64
CA CYS A 97 -21.28 -9.15 -16.71
C CYS A 97 -20.70 -9.54 -15.34
N LEU A 98 -20.20 -8.58 -14.56
CA LEU A 98 -19.63 -8.83 -13.24
C LEU A 98 -20.67 -9.34 -12.25
N ALA A 99 -21.87 -8.72 -12.22
CA ALA A 99 -22.96 -9.16 -11.36
C ALA A 99 -23.39 -10.60 -11.69
N ARG A 100 -23.46 -10.95 -12.98
CA ARG A 100 -23.77 -12.31 -13.43
C ARG A 100 -22.71 -13.33 -13.01
N ILE A 101 -21.42 -12.98 -13.07
CA ILE A 101 -20.33 -13.86 -12.61
C ILE A 101 -20.44 -14.13 -11.10
N ARG A 102 -20.77 -13.12 -10.29
CA ARG A 102 -20.98 -13.30 -8.84
C ARG A 102 -22.18 -14.18 -8.55
N ASP A 103 -23.30 -13.94 -9.24
CA ASP A 103 -24.52 -14.73 -9.09
C ASP A 103 -24.26 -16.20 -9.45
N LEU A 104 -23.60 -16.45 -10.58
CA LEU A 104 -23.17 -17.77 -11.00
C LEU A 104 -22.30 -18.47 -9.94
N ARG A 105 -21.25 -17.79 -9.45
CA ARG A 105 -20.38 -18.32 -8.38
C ARG A 105 -21.19 -18.66 -7.13
N ASN A 106 -22.08 -17.77 -6.70
CA ASN A 106 -22.87 -17.98 -5.48
C ASN A 106 -23.84 -19.15 -5.62
N ARG A 107 -24.47 -19.31 -6.78
CA ARG A 107 -25.38 -20.43 -7.06
C ARG A 107 -24.63 -21.75 -7.17
N VAL A 108 -23.51 -21.78 -7.90
CA VAL A 108 -22.73 -23.00 -8.18
C VAL A 108 -21.94 -23.48 -6.97
N CYS A 109 -21.35 -22.59 -6.17
CA CYS A 109 -20.45 -22.95 -5.07
C CYS A 109 -21.12 -23.13 -3.68
N GLY A 110 -22.46 -23.09 -3.59
CA GLY A 110 -23.18 -23.60 -2.41
C GLY A 110 -23.26 -22.69 -1.18
N HIS A 111 -24.03 -21.61 -1.28
CA HIS A 111 -24.89 -21.14 -0.19
C HIS A 111 -26.27 -20.80 -0.76
N PRO A 112 -27.38 -20.88 0.00
CA PRO A 112 -28.63 -20.23 -0.39
C PRO A 112 -28.29 -18.79 -0.74
N ALA A 113 -28.21 -18.49 -2.04
CA ALA A 113 -27.62 -17.26 -2.50
C ALA A 113 -28.61 -16.14 -2.19
N HIS A 114 -28.33 -15.35 -1.16
CA HIS A 114 -28.99 -14.07 -0.98
C HIS A 114 -28.53 -13.14 -2.10
N SER A 115 -29.24 -13.13 -3.23
CA SER A 115 -29.10 -12.05 -4.20
C SER A 115 -29.46 -10.73 -3.52
N SER A 116 -28.76 -9.65 -3.88
CA SER A 116 -28.90 -8.31 -3.29
C SER A 116 -30.35 -7.93 -2.94
N LYS A 117 -30.53 -7.31 -1.75
CA LYS A 117 -31.80 -6.87 -1.08
C LYS A 117 -32.78 -6.01 -1.91
N THR A 118 -32.61 -5.87 -3.21
CA THR A 118 -33.28 -4.87 -4.06
C THR A 118 -34.23 -5.44 -5.12
N SER A 119 -34.31 -6.76 -5.32
CA SER A 119 -35.29 -7.38 -6.24
C SER A 119 -36.37 -8.15 -5.48
N LYS A 120 -37.64 -7.85 -5.77
CA LYS A 120 -38.84 -8.37 -5.10
C LYS A 120 -39.17 -9.86 -5.38
N GLU A 121 -38.34 -10.59 -6.12
CA GLU A 121 -38.56 -12.01 -6.44
C GLU A 121 -37.31 -12.81 -6.06
N TYR A 122 -37.41 -13.55 -4.97
CA TYR A 122 -36.36 -14.40 -4.43
C TYR A 122 -36.70 -15.86 -4.78
N GLU A 123 -35.95 -16.50 -5.70
CA GLU A 123 -36.06 -17.95 -5.87
C GLU A 123 -34.88 -18.64 -5.17
N ILE A 124 -35.19 -19.43 -4.14
CA ILE A 124 -34.23 -20.34 -3.52
C ILE A 124 -33.77 -21.33 -4.60
N SER A 125 -32.45 -21.52 -4.71
CA SER A 125 -31.89 -22.46 -5.68
C SER A 125 -30.84 -23.38 -5.07
N SER A 126 -30.79 -24.62 -5.58
CA SER A 126 -29.67 -25.55 -5.41
C SER A 126 -28.98 -25.77 -6.74
N SER A 127 -27.74 -26.26 -6.74
CA SER A 127 -27.03 -26.55 -7.98
C SER A 127 -26.08 -27.72 -7.84
N PHE A 128 -25.72 -28.31 -8.97
CA PHE A 128 -24.57 -29.20 -9.07
C PHE A 128 -23.85 -28.99 -10.40
N ILE A 129 -22.55 -29.28 -10.41
CA ILE A 129 -21.75 -29.34 -11.63
C ILE A 129 -21.89 -30.74 -12.21
N ASP A 130 -22.30 -30.84 -13.47
CA ASP A 130 -22.32 -32.12 -14.17
C ASP A 130 -20.87 -32.58 -14.41
N ARG A 131 -20.46 -33.67 -13.78
CA ARG A 131 -19.09 -34.20 -13.88
C ARG A 131 -18.77 -34.68 -15.29
N GLU A 132 -19.77 -35.09 -16.06
CA GLU A 132 -19.57 -35.56 -17.44
C GLU A 132 -19.24 -34.38 -18.35
N SER A 133 -19.93 -33.24 -18.18
CA SER A 133 -19.68 -31.99 -18.93
C SER A 133 -18.29 -31.35 -18.72
N ILE A 134 -17.57 -31.68 -17.66
CA ILE A 134 -16.28 -31.04 -17.36
C ILE A 134 -15.24 -31.40 -18.44
N SER A 135 -14.63 -30.37 -19.03
CA SER A 135 -13.60 -30.43 -20.06
C SER A 135 -12.49 -29.41 -19.79
N ALA A 136 -11.42 -29.44 -20.59
CA ALA A 136 -10.34 -28.45 -20.52
C ALA A 136 -10.82 -27.01 -20.79
N TYR A 137 -11.97 -26.82 -21.43
CA TYR A 137 -12.48 -25.51 -21.83
C TYR A 137 -13.56 -24.95 -20.88
N GLY A 138 -14.14 -25.80 -20.04
CA GLY A 138 -15.32 -25.43 -19.28
C GLY A 138 -16.10 -26.61 -18.72
N PHE A 139 -17.29 -26.31 -18.21
CA PHE A 139 -18.24 -27.27 -17.64
C PHE A 139 -19.67 -26.73 -17.68
N SER A 140 -20.66 -27.61 -17.53
CA SER A 140 -22.05 -27.25 -17.31
C SER A 140 -22.42 -27.38 -15.83
N ALA A 141 -23.28 -26.50 -15.36
CA ALA A 141 -23.94 -26.59 -14.07
C ALA A 141 -25.46 -26.58 -14.25
N VAL A 142 -26.16 -27.40 -13.49
CA VAL A 142 -27.63 -27.39 -13.44
C VAL A 142 -28.04 -26.66 -12.17
N ILE A 143 -28.86 -25.62 -12.33
CA ILE A 143 -29.40 -24.81 -11.23
C ILE A 143 -30.89 -25.13 -11.12
N TYR A 144 -31.30 -25.65 -9.97
CA TYR A 144 -32.70 -25.95 -9.66
C TYR A 144 -33.30 -24.80 -8.87
N TYR A 145 -34.45 -24.34 -9.33
CA TYR A 145 -35.34 -23.42 -8.65
C TYR A 145 -36.60 -24.19 -8.24
N GLU A 146 -37.49 -23.54 -7.47
CA GLU A 146 -38.73 -24.18 -6.99
C GLU A 146 -39.61 -24.72 -8.14
N LYS A 147 -39.66 -24.01 -9.29
CA LYS A 147 -40.58 -24.32 -10.40
C LYS A 147 -39.91 -24.58 -11.74
N ARG A 148 -38.58 -24.47 -11.81
CA ARG A 148 -37.81 -24.59 -13.05
C ARG A 148 -36.39 -25.03 -12.75
N TRP A 149 -35.71 -25.50 -13.77
CA TRP A 149 -34.26 -25.65 -13.73
C TRP A 149 -33.68 -24.98 -14.97
N GLU A 150 -32.42 -24.59 -14.87
CA GLU A 150 -31.67 -24.09 -16.02
C GLU A 150 -30.28 -24.74 -16.05
N GLU A 151 -29.82 -25.06 -17.25
CA GLU A 151 -28.43 -25.44 -17.48
C GLU A 151 -27.65 -24.19 -17.85
N VAL A 152 -26.51 -24.00 -17.19
CA VAL A 152 -25.59 -22.93 -17.48
C VAL A 152 -24.27 -23.53 -17.93
N GLU A 153 -23.81 -23.12 -19.12
CA GLU A 153 -22.49 -23.47 -19.63
C GLU A 153 -21.47 -22.43 -19.15
N ILE A 154 -20.42 -22.92 -18.47
CA ILE A 154 -19.28 -22.14 -18.02
C ILE A 154 -18.12 -22.43 -18.96
N ASN A 155 -17.74 -21.43 -19.76
CA ASN A 155 -16.51 -21.45 -20.56
C ASN A 155 -15.43 -20.60 -19.86
N PHE A 156 -14.28 -21.21 -19.56
CA PHE A 156 -13.21 -20.57 -18.78
C PHE A 156 -12.72 -19.28 -19.45
N GLN A 157 -12.26 -19.37 -20.69
CA GLN A 157 -11.72 -18.23 -21.43
C GLN A 157 -12.73 -17.08 -21.58
N LYS A 158 -13.99 -17.41 -21.87
CA LYS A 158 -15.07 -16.43 -22.04
C LYS A 158 -15.37 -15.70 -20.73
N LEU A 159 -15.52 -16.42 -19.62
CA LEU A 159 -15.80 -15.80 -18.32
C LEU A 159 -14.61 -14.98 -17.82
N SER A 160 -13.37 -15.47 -17.98
CA SER A 160 -12.15 -14.72 -17.69
C SER A 160 -12.14 -13.40 -18.45
N SER A 161 -12.29 -13.46 -19.78
CA SER A 161 -12.29 -12.27 -20.65
C SER A 161 -13.39 -11.27 -20.29
N GLN A 162 -14.59 -11.76 -19.94
CA GLN A 162 -15.70 -10.91 -19.50
C GLN A 162 -15.42 -10.23 -18.17
N ASN A 163 -14.84 -10.97 -17.22
CA ASN A 163 -14.45 -10.42 -15.92
C ASN A 163 -13.39 -9.35 -16.09
N GLU A 164 -12.34 -9.64 -16.85
CA GLU A 164 -11.24 -8.71 -17.10
C GLU A 164 -11.71 -7.42 -17.78
N LYS A 165 -12.54 -7.55 -18.82
CA LYS A 165 -13.14 -6.39 -19.50
C LYS A 165 -14.02 -5.56 -18.55
N GLY A 166 -14.79 -6.22 -17.68
CA GLY A 166 -15.63 -5.54 -16.70
C GLY A 166 -14.83 -4.79 -15.62
N LEU A 167 -13.63 -5.26 -15.29
CA LEU A 167 -12.76 -4.66 -14.28
C LEU A 167 -11.84 -3.57 -14.85
N TYR A 168 -11.59 -3.58 -16.16
CA TYR A 168 -10.53 -2.78 -16.79
C TYR A 168 -10.63 -1.28 -16.49
N ASP A 169 -11.78 -0.67 -16.76
CA ASP A 169 -11.96 0.78 -16.59
C ASP A 169 -11.73 1.21 -15.13
N GLN A 170 -12.19 0.40 -14.18
CA GLN A 170 -12.00 0.68 -12.76
C GLN A 170 -10.52 0.55 -12.36
N MET A 171 -9.81 -0.45 -12.88
CA MET A 171 -8.38 -0.60 -12.63
C MET A 171 -7.56 0.56 -13.20
N ILE A 172 -7.95 1.10 -14.36
CA ILE A 172 -7.33 2.31 -14.92
C ILE A 172 -7.57 3.52 -14.00
N GLN A 173 -8.79 3.67 -13.47
CA GLN A 173 -9.09 4.74 -12.51
C GLN A 173 -8.28 4.58 -11.21
N ILE A 174 -8.16 3.36 -10.69
CA ILE A 174 -7.32 3.05 -9.52
C ILE A 174 -5.88 3.46 -9.80
N GLU A 175 -5.31 3.00 -10.92
CA GLU A 175 -3.93 3.34 -11.30
C GLU A 175 -3.72 4.86 -11.40
N GLY A 176 -4.62 5.57 -12.09
CA GLY A 176 -4.54 7.02 -12.23
C GLY A 176 -4.69 7.76 -10.90
N GLN A 177 -5.56 7.28 -10.02
CA GLN A 177 -5.72 7.84 -8.67
C GLN A 177 -4.47 7.60 -7.82
N MET A 178 -3.82 6.43 -7.93
CA MET A 178 -2.55 6.16 -7.27
C MET A 178 -1.45 7.12 -7.72
N ASP A 179 -1.39 7.43 -9.02
CA ASP A 179 -0.46 8.42 -9.57
C ASP A 179 -0.76 9.83 -9.05
N SER A 180 -2.04 10.22 -9.03
CA SER A 180 -2.47 11.52 -8.49
C SER A 180 -2.11 11.68 -7.02
N MET A 181 -2.36 10.67 -6.19
CA MET A 181 -2.00 10.67 -4.77
C MET A 181 -0.50 10.81 -4.56
N HIS A 182 0.30 10.12 -5.37
CA HIS A 182 1.75 10.22 -5.31
C HIS A 182 2.26 11.60 -5.75
N ALA A 183 1.73 12.15 -6.84
CA ALA A 183 2.08 13.48 -7.33
C ALA A 183 1.73 14.58 -6.31
N GLN A 184 0.55 14.47 -5.67
CA GLN A 184 0.15 15.38 -4.59
C GLN A 184 1.13 15.28 -3.42
N PHE A 185 1.48 14.07 -2.99
CA PHE A 185 2.47 13.85 -1.93
C PHE A 185 3.82 14.51 -2.24
N LEU A 186 4.35 14.32 -3.46
CA LEU A 186 5.61 14.94 -3.87
C LEU A 186 5.52 16.47 -3.90
N THR A 187 4.38 17.02 -4.33
CA THR A 187 4.15 18.47 -4.33
C THR A 187 4.13 19.04 -2.92
N GLU A 188 3.44 18.38 -2.00
CA GLU A 188 3.40 18.76 -0.59
C GLU A 188 4.79 18.69 0.06
N MET A 189 5.57 17.66 -0.24
CA MET A 189 6.94 17.52 0.27
C MET A 189 7.89 18.57 -0.29
N ARG A 190 7.84 18.83 -1.61
CA ARG A 190 8.74 19.79 -2.27
C ARG A 190 8.47 21.23 -1.88
N GLY A 191 7.19 21.59 -1.72
CA GLY A 191 6.74 22.92 -1.34
C GLY A 191 6.79 23.19 0.17
N ASN A 192 7.19 22.21 1.00
CA ASN A 192 7.20 22.38 2.44
C ASN A 192 8.41 23.22 2.90
N GLU A 193 8.13 24.43 3.39
CA GLU A 193 9.16 25.36 3.89
C GLU A 193 9.94 24.78 5.07
N LYS A 194 9.29 24.03 5.97
CA LYS A 194 9.95 23.40 7.12
C LYS A 194 10.97 22.35 6.68
N VAL A 195 10.61 21.52 5.69
CA VAL A 195 11.52 20.52 5.11
C VAL A 195 12.71 21.21 4.43
N SER A 196 12.47 22.27 3.67
CA SER A 196 13.54 23.02 3.00
C SER A 196 14.50 23.66 4.02
N LYS A 197 13.95 24.33 5.05
CA LYS A 197 14.74 24.91 6.15
C LYS A 197 15.60 23.87 6.88
N PHE A 198 15.07 22.66 7.09
CA PHE A 198 15.85 21.57 7.64
C PHE A 198 17.01 21.19 6.71
N LEU A 199 16.71 20.89 5.44
CA LEU A 199 17.72 20.43 4.47
C LEU A 199 18.83 21.47 4.22
N ASP A 200 18.49 22.76 4.25
CA ASP A 200 19.45 23.84 4.03
C ASP A 200 20.24 24.18 5.31
N GLY A 201 19.62 24.00 6.49
CA GLY A 201 20.15 24.47 7.78
C GLY A 201 20.85 23.41 8.63
N TYR A 202 20.58 22.11 8.41
CA TYR A 202 21.04 21.05 9.32
C TYR A 202 22.58 20.97 9.37
N SER A 203 23.25 21.04 8.21
CA SER A 203 24.70 20.87 8.12
C SER A 203 25.43 21.95 8.93
N TYR A 204 24.96 23.21 8.83
CA TYR A 204 25.48 24.29 9.64
C TYR A 204 25.24 24.04 11.13
N ALA A 205 24.00 23.74 11.54
CA ALA A 205 23.67 23.50 12.94
C ALA A 205 24.46 22.33 13.55
N LEU A 206 24.64 21.24 12.78
CA LEU A 206 25.43 20.08 13.16
C LEU A 206 26.92 20.41 13.25
N SER A 207 27.49 21.14 12.29
CA SER A 207 28.90 21.56 12.35
C SER A 207 29.21 22.45 13.56
N LYS A 208 28.23 23.24 14.03
CA LYS A 208 28.37 24.09 15.22
C LYS A 208 28.03 23.38 16.54
N LEU A 209 27.58 22.13 16.47
CA LEU A 209 27.39 21.28 17.63
C LEU A 209 28.69 20.62 18.09
N SER A 210 29.68 20.43 17.19
CA SER A 210 30.98 19.89 17.57
C SER A 210 31.65 20.79 18.62
N PHE A 211 32.17 20.19 19.68
CA PHE A 211 32.83 20.92 20.75
C PHE A 211 34.35 20.82 20.62
N ASP A 212 35.01 21.98 20.55
CA ASP A 212 36.47 22.08 20.57
C ASP A 212 36.93 22.82 21.84
N PRO A 213 37.52 22.12 22.84
CA PRO A 213 37.93 22.74 24.10
C PRO A 213 38.89 23.93 23.96
N VAL A 214 39.62 24.02 22.84
CA VAL A 214 40.59 25.10 22.58
C VAL A 214 39.89 26.37 22.10
N ASN A 215 38.84 26.21 21.30
CA ASN A 215 38.16 27.30 20.61
C ASN A 215 36.73 27.58 21.14
N ASP A 216 36.20 26.71 22.00
CA ASP A 216 34.88 26.81 22.63
C ASP A 216 34.99 27.02 24.13
N CYS A 217 35.14 28.29 24.55
CA CYS A 217 34.93 28.63 25.95
C CYS A 217 33.52 28.20 26.37
N GLU A 218 33.43 27.32 27.36
CA GLU A 218 32.19 26.86 28.01
C GLU A 218 31.13 26.23 27.08
N GLY A 219 31.52 25.82 25.87
CA GLY A 219 30.60 25.18 24.92
C GLY A 219 29.50 26.10 24.41
N VAL A 220 29.76 27.40 24.32
CA VAL A 220 28.78 28.40 23.85
C VAL A 220 28.24 28.08 22.44
N ARG A 221 29.09 27.66 21.49
CA ARG A 221 28.65 27.32 20.12
C ARG A 221 27.67 26.12 20.09
N PRO A 222 27.97 24.98 20.75
CA PRO A 222 27.00 23.90 20.89
C PRO A 222 25.69 24.33 21.56
N LYS A 223 25.75 25.11 22.65
CA LYS A 223 24.58 25.61 23.38
C LYS A 223 23.64 26.45 22.51
N MET A 224 24.17 27.25 21.59
CA MET A 224 23.35 28.02 20.63
C MET A 224 22.80 27.17 19.49
N SER A 225 23.50 26.10 19.10
CA SER A 225 23.16 25.30 17.91
C SER A 225 22.19 24.17 18.21
N ALA A 226 22.26 23.59 19.42
CA ALA A 226 21.37 22.51 19.84
C ALA A 226 19.87 22.88 19.79
N PRO A 227 19.40 24.05 20.26
CA PRO A 227 18.00 24.45 20.12
C PRO A 227 17.55 24.56 18.66
N ARG A 228 18.42 25.05 17.76
CA ARG A 228 18.10 25.13 16.32
C ARG A 228 17.93 23.75 15.71
N LEU A 229 18.86 22.83 16.00
CA LEU A 229 18.78 21.46 15.49
C LEU A 229 17.52 20.75 16.00
N LYS A 230 17.18 20.90 17.28
CA LYS A 230 15.92 20.39 17.83
C LYS A 230 14.70 21.01 17.18
N SER A 231 14.72 22.32 16.91
CA SER A 231 13.63 23.00 16.19
C SER A 231 13.43 22.38 14.82
N TYR A 232 14.50 22.13 14.06
CA TYR A 232 14.38 21.47 12.76
C TYR A 232 13.80 20.05 12.87
N MET A 233 14.22 19.26 13.86
CA MET A 233 13.67 17.91 14.07
C MET A 233 12.19 17.96 14.49
N GLY A 234 11.81 18.92 15.34
CA GLY A 234 10.41 19.15 15.72
C GLY A 234 9.56 19.54 14.51
N ASP A 235 10.07 20.43 13.67
CA ASP A 235 9.44 20.83 12.42
C ASP A 235 9.26 19.64 11.45
N LEU A 236 10.25 18.76 11.33
CA LEU A 236 10.12 17.52 10.55
C LEU A 236 9.08 16.57 11.15
N ILE A 237 9.08 16.38 12.46
CA ILE A 237 8.07 15.54 13.15
C ILE A 237 6.67 16.08 12.86
N ASP A 238 6.45 17.40 12.96
CA ASP A 238 5.17 18.02 12.64
C ASP A 238 4.76 17.74 11.19
N VAL A 239 5.69 17.93 10.25
CA VAL A 239 5.44 17.65 8.83
C VAL A 239 5.07 16.18 8.66
N PHE A 240 5.87 15.27 9.21
CA PHE A 240 5.65 13.83 9.07
C PHE A 240 4.36 13.35 9.71
N CYS A 241 3.99 13.90 10.87
CA CYS A 241 2.70 13.64 11.49
C CYS A 241 1.56 14.13 10.61
N ARG A 242 1.66 15.34 10.03
CA ARG A 242 0.61 15.95 9.20
C ARG A 242 0.39 15.18 7.90
N ILE A 243 1.47 14.82 7.21
CA ILE A 243 1.38 14.03 5.99
C ILE A 243 1.22 12.54 6.31
N GLN A 244 1.04 12.15 7.58
CA GLN A 244 0.89 10.76 8.01
C GLN A 244 1.98 9.85 7.43
N THR A 245 3.24 10.28 7.43
CA THR A 245 4.38 9.48 6.94
C THR A 245 4.96 8.55 8.01
N ARG A 246 5.72 7.56 7.51
CA ARG A 246 6.71 6.73 8.20
C ARG A 246 6.97 7.10 9.67
N LYS A 247 6.29 6.39 10.58
CA LYS A 247 6.51 6.45 12.03
C LYS A 247 7.97 6.28 12.40
N ASP A 248 8.72 5.45 11.67
CA ASP A 248 10.13 5.24 11.95
C ASP A 248 10.98 6.50 11.68
N LEU A 249 10.61 7.37 10.73
CA LEU A 249 11.26 8.67 10.55
C LEU A 249 10.94 9.63 11.70
N ILE A 250 9.71 9.60 12.20
CA ILE A 250 9.31 10.36 13.39
C ILE A 250 10.09 9.89 14.61
N ASP A 251 10.20 8.57 14.80
CA ASP A 251 10.90 7.98 15.95
C ASP A 251 12.40 8.26 15.86
N ARG A 252 13.03 8.17 14.68
CA ARG A 252 14.42 8.60 14.47
C ARG A 252 14.64 10.08 14.76
N ALA A 253 13.74 10.96 14.31
CA ALA A 253 13.84 12.38 14.62
C ALA A 253 13.76 12.65 16.13
N LYS A 254 12.91 11.90 16.86
CA LYS A 254 12.85 11.94 18.34
C LYS A 254 14.12 11.40 19.00
N GLU A 255 14.68 10.31 18.48
CA GLU A 255 15.96 9.76 18.95
C GLU A 255 17.10 10.77 18.78
N ILE A 256 17.15 11.49 17.66
CA ILE A 256 18.10 12.58 17.43
C ILE A 256 17.90 13.69 18.46
N ILE A 257 16.66 14.13 18.73
CA ILE A 257 16.37 15.13 19.77
C ILE A 257 16.90 14.65 21.13
N ALA A 258 16.62 13.40 21.51
CA ALA A 258 17.07 12.80 22.76
C ALA A 258 18.61 12.69 22.83
N GLY A 259 19.26 12.39 21.71
CA GLY A 259 20.72 12.38 21.58
C GLY A 259 21.33 13.77 21.77
N VAL A 260 20.70 14.82 21.20
CA VAL A 260 21.10 16.21 21.42
C VAL A 260 20.94 16.58 22.90
N ASP A 261 19.84 16.20 23.55
CA ASP A 261 19.64 16.38 25.00
C ASP A 261 20.71 15.70 25.85
N TRP A 262 21.12 14.50 25.46
CA TRP A 262 22.19 13.79 26.14
C TRP A 262 23.54 14.46 25.94
N TYR A 263 23.83 14.90 24.71
CA TYR A 263 25.04 15.67 24.38
C TYR A 263 25.16 16.94 25.23
N MET A 264 24.08 17.72 25.36
CA MET A 264 24.07 18.95 26.16
C MET A 264 24.34 18.67 27.66
N ARG A 265 23.76 17.60 28.21
CA ARG A 265 24.02 17.20 29.60
C ARG A 265 25.46 16.73 29.84
N LEU A 266 26.09 16.13 28.84
CA LEU A 266 27.53 15.79 28.91
C LEU A 266 28.39 17.05 28.87
N LEU A 267 28.01 18.03 28.04
CA LEU A 267 28.73 19.29 27.91
C LEU A 267 28.66 20.13 29.19
N GLU A 268 27.52 20.16 29.89
CA GLU A 268 27.38 20.82 31.19
C GLU A 268 28.27 20.21 32.28
N LYS A 269 28.52 18.90 32.18
CA LYS A 269 29.38 18.14 33.10
C LYS A 269 30.82 18.06 32.61
N TYR A 270 31.17 18.80 31.56
CA TYR A 270 32.52 18.78 31.02
C TYR A 270 33.49 19.41 32.02
N GLU A 271 34.15 18.55 32.78
CA GLU A 271 35.43 18.84 33.40
C GLU A 271 36.51 18.53 32.35
N SER A 272 37.60 19.31 32.28
CA SER A 272 38.72 19.18 31.31
C SER A 272 39.53 17.88 31.42
N ARG A 273 38.86 16.76 31.70
CA ARG A 273 39.36 15.40 31.80
C ARG A 273 39.26 14.73 30.42
N PRO A 274 40.32 14.04 29.96
CA PRO A 274 40.36 13.40 28.64
C PRO A 274 39.17 12.46 28.36
N GLY A 275 38.68 11.73 29.37
CA GLY A 275 37.58 10.79 29.21
C GLY A 275 36.23 11.42 28.87
N THR A 276 36.00 12.70 29.21
CA THR A 276 34.73 13.38 28.91
C THR A 276 34.69 13.87 27.47
N LEU A 277 35.82 14.31 26.92
CA LEU A 277 35.94 14.73 25.53
C LEU A 277 35.68 13.56 24.57
N TYR A 278 36.26 12.39 24.86
CA TYR A 278 36.02 11.18 24.07
C TYR A 278 34.52 10.83 24.01
N LYS A 279 33.81 10.91 25.14
CA LYS A 279 32.37 10.66 25.19
C LYS A 279 31.60 11.66 24.33
N LEU A 280 31.91 12.95 24.44
CA LEU A 280 31.28 14.01 23.62
C LEU A 280 31.45 13.72 22.13
N ASN A 281 32.67 13.42 21.68
CA ASN A 281 32.96 13.10 20.28
C ASN A 281 32.18 11.87 19.82
N LEU A 282 32.12 10.81 20.64
CA LEU A 282 31.38 9.60 20.30
C LEU A 282 29.87 9.88 20.12
N VAL A 283 29.28 10.71 20.99
CA VAL A 283 27.86 11.11 20.85
C VAL A 283 27.67 11.93 19.58
N TYR A 284 28.58 12.88 19.33
CA TYR A 284 28.54 13.73 18.15
C TYR A 284 28.59 12.92 16.86
N ASP A 285 29.50 11.97 16.74
CA ASP A 285 29.64 11.10 15.56
C ASP A 285 28.36 10.26 15.34
N GLY A 286 27.76 9.76 16.41
CA GLY A 286 26.48 9.05 16.36
C GLY A 286 25.33 9.95 15.87
N LEU A 287 25.25 11.18 16.39
CA LEU A 287 24.29 12.18 15.94
C LEU A 287 24.49 12.54 14.47
N ALA A 288 25.73 12.78 14.04
CA ALA A 288 26.05 13.12 12.66
C ALA A 288 25.58 12.04 11.69
N LYS A 289 25.93 10.77 11.95
CA LYS A 289 25.48 9.62 11.14
C LYS A 289 23.96 9.49 11.11
N GLY A 290 23.29 9.66 12.26
CA GLY A 290 21.83 9.58 12.35
C GLY A 290 21.15 10.69 11.56
N ILE A 291 21.67 11.91 11.62
CA ILE A 291 21.13 13.06 10.90
C ILE A 291 21.37 12.93 9.39
N ASP A 292 22.58 12.54 8.96
CA ASP A 292 22.88 12.35 7.55
C ASP A 292 21.99 11.26 6.92
N SER A 293 21.81 10.13 7.61
CA SER A 293 20.87 9.09 7.19
C SER A 293 19.43 9.60 7.08
N LEU A 294 18.97 10.42 8.04
CA LEU A 294 17.65 11.03 7.98
C LEU A 294 17.52 12.00 6.80
N VAL A 295 18.57 12.80 6.52
CA VAL A 295 18.60 13.73 5.39
C VAL A 295 18.48 13.01 4.06
N ASP A 296 19.22 11.91 3.87
CA ASP A 296 19.16 11.11 2.65
C ASP A 296 17.76 10.54 2.41
N GLU A 297 17.10 10.05 3.48
CA GLU A 297 15.73 9.57 3.39
C GLU A 297 14.74 10.72 3.07
N VAL A 298 14.91 11.90 3.66
CA VAL A 298 14.06 13.06 3.37
C VAL A 298 14.23 13.54 1.92
N ARG A 299 15.45 13.57 1.40
CA ARG A 299 15.72 13.89 -0.02
C ARG A 299 15.10 12.88 -0.95
N SER A 300 15.23 11.59 -0.63
CA SER A 300 14.58 10.50 -1.36
C SER A 300 13.06 10.67 -1.40
N LEU A 301 12.44 10.97 -0.25
CA LEU A 301 10.98 11.22 -0.17
C LEU A 301 10.54 12.47 -0.95
N ARG A 302 11.39 13.49 -1.03
CA ARG A 302 11.15 14.71 -1.82
C ARG A 302 11.29 14.45 -3.33
N GLY A 303 11.81 13.29 -3.71
CA GLY A 303 12.13 12.94 -5.08
C GLY A 303 13.33 13.72 -5.61
N ASP A 304 14.17 14.22 -4.72
CA ASP A 304 15.46 14.83 -5.03
C ASP A 304 16.45 13.67 -5.18
N ARG A 305 16.58 13.13 -6.38
CA ARG A 305 17.65 12.15 -6.64
C ARG A 305 18.98 12.91 -6.67
N ASN A 306 19.96 12.41 -5.90
CA ASN A 306 21.37 12.79 -6.05
C ASN A 306 21.87 12.42 -7.47
#